data_AF-A0A966SLT5-F1
#
_entry.id   AF-A0A966SLT5-F1
#
_cell.length_a   1.000
_cell.length_b   1.000
_cell.length_c   1.000
_cell.angle_alpha   90.00
_cell.angle_beta   90.00
_cell.angle_gamma   90.00
#
_symmetry.space_group_name_H-M   'P 1'
#
loop_
_entity.id
_entity.type
_entity.pdbx_description
1 polymer ?
#
loop_
_entity_poly.entity_id
_entity_poly.type
_entity_poly.pdbx_seq_one_letter_code
_entity_poly.pdbx_strand_id
1 'polypeptide(L)'
;DVSSLDRLGPAVVQSPVEQEPHLAEDMTVLRFDLKTAADYRPAQTSVRITAQEAGVADGFLHWIWLRFGAGLEYTNRPPAKSCWGPQIHVFSTPVGVAPFQAVELQVEHNCKTVHIWMEDPLV
;
A
#
# COMPACT_ATOMS: atom_id res chain seq x y z
N ASP A 1 -0.48 24.23 -24.26
CA ASP A 1 -0.32 22.96 -24.97
C ASP A 1 0.72 22.13 -24.23
N VAL A 2 0.25 21.26 -23.33
CA VAL A 2 1.03 20.32 -22.52
C VAL A 2 0.28 18.99 -22.58
N SER A 3 0.24 18.45 -23.78
CA SER A 3 -0.38 17.19 -24.15
C SER A 3 0.73 16.21 -24.50
N SER A 4 0.99 15.22 -23.63
CA SER A 4 1.52 13.87 -23.97
C SER A 4 2.08 13.09 -22.77
N LEU A 5 2.42 13.74 -21.65
CA LEU A 5 2.99 13.05 -20.47
C LEU A 5 1.93 12.50 -19.48
N ASP A 6 0.67 12.95 -19.55
CA ASP A 6 -0.42 12.47 -18.68
C ASP A 6 -0.98 11.08 -19.05
N ARG A 7 -0.47 10.42 -20.10
CA ARG A 7 -1.03 9.15 -20.62
C ARG A 7 -0.28 7.89 -20.19
N LEU A 8 0.85 8.01 -19.48
CA LEU A 8 1.75 6.86 -19.21
C LEU A 8 2.10 6.66 -17.72
N GLY A 9 1.54 7.44 -16.81
CA GLY A 9 1.64 7.17 -15.37
C GLY A 9 0.36 6.49 -14.87
N PRO A 10 0.41 5.55 -13.90
CA PRO A 10 -0.80 5.19 -13.17
C PRO A 10 -1.39 6.49 -12.60
N ALA A 11 -2.69 6.70 -12.79
CA ALA A 11 -3.37 7.88 -12.26
C ALA A 11 -3.22 7.87 -10.73
N VAL A 12 -2.29 8.67 -10.20
CA VAL A 12 -2.17 8.88 -8.76
C VAL A 12 -3.30 9.82 -8.37
N VAL A 13 -4.47 9.24 -8.12
CA VAL A 13 -5.63 9.97 -7.60
C VAL A 13 -5.32 10.34 -6.15
N GLN A 14 -5.06 11.62 -5.89
CA GLN A 14 -5.08 12.15 -4.54
C GLN A 14 -6.52 12.17 -4.06
N SER A 15 -6.95 11.07 -3.42
CA SER A 15 -8.31 10.97 -2.89
C SER A 15 -8.44 11.88 -1.66
N PRO A 16 -9.49 12.73 -1.56
CA PRO A 16 -9.91 13.26 -0.28
C PRO A 16 -10.44 12.08 0.52
N VAL A 17 -9.58 11.42 1.30
CA VAL A 17 -9.98 10.28 2.14
C VAL A 17 -10.83 10.79 3.30
N GLU A 18 -12.10 11.12 3.01
CA GLU A 18 -13.17 10.84 3.96
C GLU A 18 -13.16 9.32 4.16
N GLN A 19 -13.31 8.86 5.41
CA GLN A 19 -13.02 7.49 5.84
C GLN A 19 -13.79 6.45 5.00
N GLU A 20 -13.16 5.97 3.93
CA GLU A 20 -13.66 4.82 3.18
C GLU A 20 -13.71 3.62 4.14
N PRO A 21 -14.74 2.76 4.04
CA PRO A 21 -14.84 1.57 4.88
C PRO A 21 -13.62 0.67 4.64
N HIS A 22 -12.81 0.48 5.69
CA HIS A 22 -11.65 -0.41 5.63
C HIS A 22 -12.07 -1.83 5.98
N LEU A 23 -11.82 -2.77 5.07
CA LEU A 23 -12.17 -4.19 5.26
C LEU A 23 -11.18 -4.95 6.14
N ALA A 24 -10.02 -4.37 6.45
CA ALA A 24 -8.94 -5.00 7.21
C ALA A 24 -8.25 -4.01 8.15
N GLU A 25 -7.55 -4.52 9.16
CA GLU A 25 -6.67 -3.71 9.99
C GLU A 25 -5.41 -3.27 9.24
N ASP A 26 -4.84 -2.16 9.69
CA ASP A 26 -3.52 -1.72 9.29
C ASP A 26 -2.46 -2.80 9.52
N MET A 27 -1.51 -2.90 8.60
CA MET A 27 -0.33 -3.74 8.80
C MET A 27 0.91 -3.20 8.12
N THR A 28 2.06 -3.68 8.59
CA THR A 28 3.36 -3.37 7.98
C THR A 28 3.62 -4.31 6.82
N VAL A 29 3.67 -3.76 5.61
CA VAL A 29 3.97 -4.50 4.38
C VAL A 29 5.48 -4.61 4.14
N LEU A 30 6.21 -3.50 4.32
CA LEU A 30 7.66 -3.43 4.21
C LEU A 30 8.23 -2.60 5.36
N ARG A 31 9.46 -2.93 5.74
CA ARG A 31 10.23 -2.15 6.70
C ARG A 31 11.67 -2.02 6.22
N PHE A 32 12.13 -0.77 6.17
CA PHE A 32 13.53 -0.44 5.88
C PHE A 32 14.18 0.10 7.14
N ASP A 33 15.30 -0.49 7.56
CA ASP A 33 16.16 0.11 8.57
C ASP A 33 17.28 0.90 7.88
N LEU A 34 17.24 2.23 8.03
CA LEU A 34 18.22 3.12 7.40
C LEU A 34 19.57 3.12 8.13
N LYS A 35 19.67 2.51 9.32
CA LYS A 35 20.90 2.47 10.12
C LYS A 35 21.80 1.29 9.72
N THR A 36 21.21 0.24 9.16
CA THR A 36 21.88 -1.01 8.81
C THR A 36 21.80 -1.24 7.30
N ALA A 37 22.93 -1.10 6.61
CA ALA A 37 22.98 -1.33 5.16
C ALA A 37 22.61 -2.77 4.73
N ALA A 38 22.58 -3.72 5.67
CA ALA A 38 22.22 -5.11 5.41
C ALA A 38 20.74 -5.30 5.02
N ASP A 39 19.84 -4.43 5.51
CA ASP A 39 18.38 -4.55 5.31
C ASP A 39 17.91 -3.90 4.00
N TYR A 40 18.85 -3.46 3.18
CA TYR A 40 18.62 -2.73 1.93
C TYR A 40 18.87 -3.58 0.68
N ARG A 41 18.84 -4.91 0.79
CA ARG A 41 18.96 -5.79 -0.38
C ARG A 41 17.60 -5.95 -1.06
N PRO A 42 17.53 -6.02 -2.41
CA PRO A 42 16.30 -6.37 -3.09
C PRO A 42 15.69 -7.64 -2.51
N ALA A 43 14.38 -7.61 -2.30
CA ALA A 43 13.65 -8.72 -1.70
C ALA A 43 12.25 -8.81 -2.27
N GLN A 44 11.74 -10.04 -2.31
CA GLN A 44 10.35 -10.35 -2.58
C GLN A 44 9.78 -11.10 -1.38
N THR A 45 8.56 -10.76 -0.98
CA THR A 45 7.84 -11.41 0.11
C THR A 45 6.36 -11.47 -0.21
N SER A 46 5.66 -12.38 0.44
CA SER A 46 4.22 -12.40 0.49
C SER A 46 3.74 -11.81 1.82
N VAL A 47 2.62 -11.07 1.79
CA VAL A 47 1.94 -10.51 2.95
C VAL A 47 0.48 -10.94 2.93
N ARG A 48 0.02 -11.49 4.05
CA ARG A 48 -1.35 -11.98 4.22
C ARG A 48 -2.20 -10.94 4.95
N ILE A 49 -3.19 -10.38 4.26
CA ILE A 49 -4.15 -9.43 4.81
C ILE A 49 -5.43 -10.17 5.17
N THR A 50 -5.87 -10.08 6.42
CA THR A 50 -7.11 -10.72 6.89
C THR A 50 -8.23 -9.69 6.92
N ALA A 51 -9.31 -9.95 6.18
CA ALA A 51 -10.52 -9.14 6.25
C ALA A 51 -11.18 -9.30 7.62
N GLN A 52 -11.65 -8.21 8.22
CA GLN A 52 -12.42 -8.19 9.45
C GLN A 52 -13.92 -8.30 9.17
N GLU A 53 -14.35 -7.85 8.00
CA GLU A 53 -15.75 -7.78 7.59
C GLU A 53 -15.95 -8.36 6.18
N ALA A 54 -17.19 -8.71 5.87
CA ALA A 54 -17.57 -9.13 4.52
C ALA A 54 -17.62 -7.91 3.61
N GLY A 55 -17.17 -8.04 2.36
CA GLY A 55 -17.24 -6.93 1.42
C GLY A 55 -16.60 -7.22 0.07
N VAL A 56 -16.45 -6.15 -0.71
CA VAL A 56 -15.72 -6.16 -1.98
C VAL A 56 -14.52 -5.23 -1.82
N ALA A 57 -13.32 -5.79 -1.95
CA ALA A 57 -12.09 -5.03 -1.95
C ALA A 57 -11.77 -4.59 -3.38
N ASP A 58 -11.84 -3.28 -3.64
CA ASP A 58 -11.45 -2.70 -4.93
C ASP A 58 -9.93 -2.44 -5.02
N GLY A 59 -9.22 -2.56 -3.90
CA GLY A 59 -7.80 -2.24 -3.82
C GLY A 59 -7.28 -2.21 -2.40
N PHE A 60 -6.09 -1.63 -2.23
CA PHE A 60 -5.53 -1.30 -0.93
C PHE A 60 -5.00 0.12 -0.88
N LEU A 61 -5.13 0.75 0.28
CA LEU A 61 -4.50 2.01 0.61
C LEU A 61 -3.13 1.71 1.22
N HIS A 62 -2.09 2.40 0.76
CA HIS A 62 -0.78 2.33 1.38
C HIS A 62 -0.32 3.72 1.86
N TRP A 63 0.48 3.73 2.92
CA TRP A 63 1.06 4.94 3.48
C TRP A 63 2.42 4.57 4.08
N ILE A 64 3.16 5.58 4.53
CA ILE A 64 4.47 5.43 5.14
C ILE A 64 4.46 5.95 6.57
N TRP A 65 5.29 5.33 7.39
CA TRP A 65 5.64 5.80 8.71
C TRP A 65 7.15 5.87 8.80
N LEU A 66 7.68 7.04 9.16
CA LEU A 66 9.09 7.31 9.29
C LEU A 66 9.40 7.65 10.74
N ARG A 67 10.49 7.06 11.25
CA ARG A 67 10.99 7.32 12.60
C ARG A 67 12.40 7.88 12.52
N PHE A 68 12.55 9.14 12.91
CA PHE A 68 13.82 9.86 12.86
C PHE A 68 14.68 9.65 14.12
N GLY A 69 14.09 9.10 15.19
CA GLY A 69 14.72 8.93 16.49
C GLY A 69 14.29 10.00 17.49
N ALA A 70 14.68 9.83 18.77
CA ALA A 70 14.31 10.75 19.87
C ALA A 70 12.78 11.02 19.99
N GLY A 71 11.95 10.05 19.61
CA GLY A 71 10.49 10.18 19.61
C GLY A 71 9.90 10.98 18.43
N LEU A 72 10.73 11.46 17.50
CA LEU A 72 10.25 12.15 16.30
C LEU A 72 9.80 11.15 15.25
N GLU A 73 8.54 11.27 14.86
CA GLU A 73 7.87 10.40 13.89
C GLU A 73 7.09 11.22 12.87
N TYR A 74 6.94 10.64 11.68
CA TYR A 74 6.11 11.17 10.60
C TYR A 74 5.23 10.05 10.06
N THR A 75 3.99 10.37 9.74
CA THR A 75 3.06 9.46 9.07
C THR A 75 2.19 10.23 8.09
N ASN A 76 1.87 9.61 6.97
CA ASN A 76 0.81 10.09 6.07
C ASN A 76 -0.42 9.16 6.06
N ARG A 77 -0.59 8.33 7.10
CA ARG A 77 -1.81 7.56 7.32
C ARG A 77 -3.00 8.52 7.47
N PRO A 78 -4.08 8.37 6.68
CA PRO A 78 -5.31 9.13 6.91
C PRO A 78 -5.85 8.96 8.35
N PRO A 79 -6.49 9.99 8.92
CA PRO A 79 -6.83 11.28 8.31
C PRO A 79 -5.73 12.35 8.47
N ALA A 80 -4.47 11.97 8.72
CA ALA A 80 -3.40 12.93 8.96
C ALA A 80 -3.16 13.85 7.73
N LYS A 81 -3.07 15.16 7.98
CA LYS A 81 -2.66 16.12 6.94
C LYS A 81 -1.18 15.97 6.67
N SER A 82 -0.82 15.71 5.43
CA SER A 82 0.54 15.39 5.01
C SER A 82 0.84 16.04 3.66
N CYS A 83 2.09 16.45 3.45
CA CYS A 83 2.56 16.90 2.13
C CYS A 83 2.81 15.74 1.16
N TRP A 84 2.88 14.50 1.66
CA TRP A 84 2.86 13.29 0.85
C TRP A 84 1.52 12.58 1.03
N GLY A 85 0.69 12.56 -0.01
CA GLY A 85 -0.57 11.80 0.02
C GLY A 85 -0.30 10.30 0.18
N PRO A 86 -1.17 9.54 0.86
CA PRO A 86 -1.17 8.09 0.72
C PRO A 86 -1.46 7.74 -0.75
N GLN A 87 -1.10 6.54 -1.19
CA GLN A 87 -1.47 6.06 -2.53
C GLN A 87 -2.48 4.92 -2.42
N ILE A 88 -3.34 4.85 -3.41
CA ILE A 88 -4.34 3.79 -3.57
C ILE A 88 -3.89 2.92 -4.72
N HIS A 89 -3.83 1.61 -4.48
CA HIS A 89 -3.59 0.61 -5.51
C HIS A 89 -4.92 -0.08 -5.79
N VAL A 90 -5.44 0.13 -6.99
CA VAL A 90 -6.71 -0.46 -7.42
C VAL A 90 -6.43 -1.82 -8.04
N PHE A 91 -7.16 -2.85 -7.62
CA PHE A 91 -7.09 -4.17 -8.24
C PHE A 91 -7.70 -4.13 -9.64
N SER A 92 -7.16 -4.94 -10.55
CA SER A 92 -7.72 -5.09 -11.90
C SER A 92 -9.12 -5.69 -11.87
N THR A 93 -9.38 -6.56 -10.88
CA THR A 93 -10.67 -7.18 -10.62
C THR A 93 -10.99 -7.02 -9.13
N PRO A 94 -12.16 -6.47 -8.75
CA PRO A 94 -12.56 -6.40 -7.36
C PRO A 94 -12.67 -7.79 -6.71
N VAL A 95 -12.26 -7.89 -5.45
CA VAL A 95 -12.19 -9.18 -4.74
C VAL A 95 -13.24 -9.25 -3.66
N GLY A 96 -14.18 -10.18 -3.79
CA GLY A 96 -15.11 -10.52 -2.71
C GLY A 96 -14.38 -11.18 -1.54
N VAL A 97 -14.59 -10.67 -0.34
CA VAL A 97 -14.01 -11.20 0.90
C VAL A 97 -15.08 -11.52 1.93
N ALA A 98 -14.91 -12.63 2.64
CA ALA A 98 -15.66 -12.96 3.84
C ALA A 98 -14.91 -12.51 5.11
N PRO A 99 -15.58 -12.37 6.26
CA PRO A 99 -14.91 -12.11 7.53
C PRO A 99 -13.86 -13.20 7.81
N PHE A 100 -12.67 -12.78 8.22
CA PHE A 100 -11.49 -13.61 8.47
C PHE A 100 -10.90 -14.30 7.25
N GLN A 101 -11.42 -14.05 6.04
CA GLN A 101 -10.78 -14.49 4.81
C GLN A 101 -9.47 -13.72 4.64
N ALA A 102 -8.44 -14.45 4.22
CA ALA A 102 -7.16 -13.86 3.90
C ALA A 102 -7.03 -13.60 2.40
N VAL A 103 -6.46 -12.44 2.08
CA VAL A 103 -6.00 -12.06 0.75
C VAL A 103 -4.48 -11.99 0.80
N GLU A 104 -3.82 -12.57 -0.19
CA GLU A 104 -2.36 -12.61 -0.27
C GLU A 104 -1.87 -11.56 -1.26
N LEU A 105 -0.97 -10.70 -0.79
CA LEU A 105 -0.28 -9.72 -1.62
C LEU A 105 1.17 -10.11 -1.78
N GLN A 106 1.65 -10.11 -3.02
CA GLN A 106 3.06 -10.18 -3.34
C GLN A 106 3.65 -8.77 -3.28
N VAL A 107 4.85 -8.70 -2.74
CA VAL A 107 5.55 -7.45 -2.50
C VAL A 107 7.00 -7.63 -2.92
N GLU A 108 7.49 -6.75 -3.77
CA GLU A 108 8.88 -6.71 -4.19
C GLU A 108 9.43 -5.30 -4.05
N HIS A 109 10.71 -5.19 -3.71
CA HIS A 109 11.45 -3.95 -3.90
C HIS A 109 12.84 -4.21 -4.48
N ASN A 110 13.32 -3.28 -5.30
CA ASN A 110 14.68 -3.28 -5.87
C ASN A 110 15.54 -2.12 -5.34
N CYS A 111 15.16 -1.58 -4.18
CA CYS A 111 15.77 -0.44 -3.51
C CYS A 111 15.55 0.92 -4.18
N LYS A 112 14.93 0.95 -5.37
CA LYS A 112 14.50 2.18 -6.06
C LYS A 112 12.98 2.25 -6.17
N THR A 113 12.33 1.11 -6.33
CA THR A 113 10.89 0.96 -6.47
C THR A 113 10.37 -0.10 -5.53
N VAL A 114 9.10 0.07 -5.15
CA VAL A 114 8.30 -0.92 -4.44
C VAL A 114 7.16 -1.31 -5.37
N HIS A 115 6.96 -2.60 -5.57
CA HIS A 115 5.88 -3.19 -6.32
C HIS A 115 5.04 -4.02 -5.36
N ILE A 116 3.72 -3.82 -5.39
CA ILE A 116 2.76 -4.59 -4.60
C ILE A 116 1.66 -5.01 -5.54
N TRP A 117 1.33 -6.29 -5.57
CA TRP A 117 0.27 -6.84 -6.42
C TRP A 117 -0.41 -8.01 -5.71
N MET A 118 -1.61 -8.36 -6.16
CA MET A 118 -2.27 -9.58 -5.74
C MET A 118 -1.86 -10.71 -6.69
N GLU A 119 -1.61 -11.91 -6.16
CA GLU A 119 -1.57 -13.10 -7.02
C GLU A 119 -2.99 -13.41 -7.48
N ASP A 120 -3.17 -13.42 -8.80
CA ASP A 120 -4.47 -13.72 -9.40
C ASP A 120 -4.82 -15.18 -9.08
N PRO A 121 -5.92 -15.46 -8.34
CA PRO A 121 -6.25 -16.83 -7.95
C PRO A 121 -6.67 -17.72 -9.13
N LEU A 122 -6.69 -17.21 -10.36
CA LEU A 122 -7.26 -17.85 -11.55
C LEU A 122 -6.31 -18.02 -12.74
N VAL A 123 -4.98 -17.95 -12.54
CA VAL A 123 -3.97 -18.31 -13.56
C VAL A 123 -3.15 -19.52 -13.13
#